data_AF-A0A4Z2E9Z7-F1
#
_entry.id   AF-A0A4Z2E9Z7-F1
#
_cell.length_a   1.000
_cell.length_b   1.000
_cell.length_c   1.000
_cell.angle_alpha   90.00
_cell.angle_beta   90.00
_cell.angle_gamma   90.00
#
_symmetry.space_group_name_H-M   'P 1'
#
loop_
_entity.id
_entity.type
_entity.pdbx_description
1 polymer ?
#
loop_
_entity_poly.entity_id
_entity_poly.type
_entity_poly.pdbx_seq_one_letter_code
_entity_poly.pdbx_strand_id
1 'polypeptide(L)'
;MKAPCTDSNDATCVCNYGYYMNELSQRCEPCTRCPEGKGMLLSCESDHDSICEECTGDTYSDQESSREPCIPCTTCDDAEVLQLCTSFTDTVCQGKAISSHVLVIVTCTLSFTSKL
;
A
#
# COMPACT_ATOMS: atom_id res chain seq x y z
N MET A 1 1.70 17.26 -17.01
CA MET A 1 2.50 18.28 -17.73
C MET A 1 3.64 18.70 -16.83
N LYS A 2 4.88 18.75 -17.34
CA LYS A 2 6.09 19.08 -16.56
C LYS A 2 6.51 20.54 -16.74
N ALA A 3 6.37 21.10 -17.95
CA ALA A 3 6.61 22.51 -18.23
C ALA A 3 5.62 23.04 -19.30
N PRO A 4 5.11 24.28 -19.17
CA PRO A 4 4.24 24.89 -20.17
C PRO A 4 5.01 25.36 -21.41
N CYS A 5 4.31 25.67 -22.50
CA CYS A 5 4.92 26.36 -23.64
C CYS A 5 5.34 27.78 -23.25
N THR A 6 6.45 28.22 -23.82
CA THR A 6 6.93 29.61 -23.78
C THR A 6 7.19 30.09 -25.21
N ASP A 7 7.55 31.36 -25.39
CA ASP A 7 7.93 31.93 -26.69
C ASP A 7 9.21 31.31 -27.28
N SER A 8 10.08 30.75 -26.42
CA SER A 8 11.35 30.15 -26.82
C SER A 8 11.42 28.63 -26.65
N ASN A 9 10.44 27.99 -25.99
CA ASN A 9 10.47 26.55 -25.72
C ASN A 9 9.09 25.91 -25.81
N ASP A 10 9.06 24.69 -26.34
CA ASP A 10 7.86 23.86 -26.40
C ASP A 10 7.45 23.33 -25.01
N ALA A 11 6.16 23.00 -24.86
CA ALA A 11 5.68 22.34 -23.65
C ALA A 11 6.32 20.97 -23.47
N THR A 12 6.68 20.65 -22.22
CA THR A 12 7.10 19.30 -21.84
C THR A 12 5.92 18.56 -21.22
N CYS A 13 5.40 17.60 -21.96
CA CYS A 13 4.34 16.71 -21.51
C CYS A 13 4.92 15.51 -20.75
N VAL A 14 4.17 15.04 -19.74
CA VAL A 14 4.47 13.82 -18.99
C VAL A 14 3.16 13.09 -18.75
N CYS A 15 3.25 11.78 -18.51
CA CYS A 15 2.09 10.96 -18.19
C CYS A 15 1.37 11.46 -16.93
N ASN A 16 0.06 11.20 -16.87
CA ASN A 16 -0.75 11.54 -15.71
C ASN A 16 -0.35 10.69 -14.51
N TYR A 17 -0.78 11.12 -13.32
CA TYR A 17 -0.57 10.36 -12.11
C TYR A 17 -1.10 8.92 -12.24
N GLY A 18 -0.30 7.92 -11.86
CA GLY A 18 -0.64 6.50 -12.02
C GLY A 18 -0.29 5.92 -13.40
N TYR A 19 0.46 6.66 -14.22
CA TYR A 19 0.99 6.21 -15.50
C TYR A 19 2.46 6.63 -15.65
N TYR A 20 3.23 5.79 -16.34
CA TYR A 20 4.61 6.07 -16.72
C TYR A 20 4.77 6.02 -18.24
N MET A 21 5.78 6.70 -18.78
CA MET A 21 6.11 6.64 -20.19
C MET A 21 6.89 5.35 -20.49
N ASN A 22 6.30 4.43 -21.24
CA ASN A 22 7.00 3.24 -21.70
C ASN A 22 7.76 3.57 -23.00
N GLU A 23 9.10 3.56 -22.93
CA GLU A 23 9.97 3.91 -24.06
C GLU A 23 9.87 2.94 -25.24
N LEU A 24 9.46 1.69 -25.02
CA LEU A 24 9.30 0.69 -26.08
C LEU A 24 7.98 0.88 -26.83
N SER A 25 6.89 1.12 -26.11
CA SER A 25 5.56 1.30 -26.72
C SER A 25 5.26 2.75 -27.11
N GLN A 26 6.08 3.71 -26.64
CA GLN A 26 5.91 5.16 -26.80
C GLN A 26 4.53 5.63 -26.31
N ARG A 27 4.05 5.04 -25.21
CA ARG A 27 2.73 5.30 -24.64
C ARG A 27 2.80 5.42 -23.13
N CYS A 28 1.86 6.20 -22.58
CA CYS A 28 1.61 6.21 -21.15
C CYS A 28 0.92 4.89 -20.75
N GLU A 29 1.62 4.06 -20.01
CA GLU A 29 1.13 2.79 -19.50
C GLU A 29 0.80 2.92 -18.01
N PRO A 30 -0.24 2.21 -17.53
CA PRO A 30 -0.60 2.27 -16.13
C PRO A 30 0.55 1.71 -15.29
N CYS A 31 0.81 2.33 -14.15
CA CYS A 31 1.77 1.80 -13.19
C CYS A 31 1.37 0.39 -12.76
N THR A 32 2.36 -0.48 -12.63
CA THR A 32 2.20 -1.80 -12.03
C THR A 32 1.73 -1.67 -10.59
N ARG A 33 0.93 -2.64 -10.14
CA ARG A 33 0.59 -2.79 -8.74
C ARG A 33 1.30 -4.01 -8.20
N CYS A 34 1.89 -3.87 -7.03
CA CYS A 34 2.52 -4.95 -6.32
C CYS A 34 1.43 -5.84 -5.71
N PRO A 35 1.36 -7.13 -6.07
CA PRO A 35 0.37 -8.04 -5.51
C PRO A 35 0.68 -8.36 -4.05
N GLU A 36 -0.26 -9.02 -3.38
CA GLU A 36 -0.04 -9.61 -2.06
C GLU A 36 1.26 -10.44 -2.05
N GLY A 37 2.00 -10.37 -0.94
CA GLY A 37 3.34 -10.97 -0.85
C GLY A 37 4.47 -10.11 -1.41
N LYS A 38 4.15 -9.01 -2.11
CA LYS A 38 5.13 -8.07 -2.66
C LYS A 38 4.83 -6.64 -2.22
N GLY A 39 5.88 -5.89 -1.97
CA GLY A 39 5.83 -4.47 -1.61
C GLY A 39 6.48 -3.60 -2.67
N MET A 40 6.10 -2.33 -2.72
CA MET A 40 6.74 -1.34 -3.58
C MET A 40 8.14 -1.00 -3.06
N LEU A 41 9.16 -1.33 -3.86
CA LEU A 41 10.55 -0.93 -3.64
C LEU A 41 10.82 0.46 -4.24
N LEU A 42 10.30 0.71 -5.44
CA LEU A 42 10.41 1.99 -6.14
C LEU A 42 9.02 2.46 -6.57
N SER A 43 8.72 3.72 -6.26
CA SER A 43 7.47 4.34 -6.67
C SER A 43 7.41 4.57 -8.16
N CYS A 44 6.25 4.34 -8.75
CA CYS A 44 6.00 4.72 -10.12
C CYS A 44 6.10 6.25 -10.29
N GLU A 45 6.87 6.68 -11.27
CA GLU A 45 6.97 8.09 -11.67
C GLU A 45 6.62 8.23 -13.16
N SER A 46 6.67 9.45 -13.68
CA SER A 46 6.26 9.70 -15.07
C SER A 46 7.17 9.06 -16.12
N ASP A 47 8.38 8.67 -15.74
CA ASP A 47 9.44 8.15 -16.62
C ASP A 47 9.79 6.68 -16.35
N HIS A 48 9.29 6.08 -15.28
CA HIS A 48 9.52 4.67 -14.97
C HIS A 48 8.36 4.06 -14.19
N ASP A 49 8.15 2.77 -14.41
CA ASP A 49 7.17 1.99 -13.69
C ASP A 49 7.59 1.76 -12.22
N SER A 50 6.63 1.44 -11.36
CA SER A 50 6.92 0.93 -10.02
C SER A 50 7.69 -0.38 -10.09
N ILE A 51 8.60 -0.58 -9.15
CA ILE A 51 9.31 -1.85 -8.97
C ILE A 51 8.83 -2.49 -7.66
N CYS A 52 8.46 -3.76 -7.74
CA CYS A 52 8.02 -4.54 -6.60
C CYS A 52 9.12 -5.49 -6.12
N GLU A 53 9.27 -5.61 -4.81
CA GLU A 53 10.13 -6.59 -4.15
C GLU A 53 9.31 -7.63 -3.40
N GLU A 54 9.90 -8.79 -3.16
CA GLU A 54 9.27 -9.83 -2.34
C GLU A 54 9.45 -9.51 -0.86
N CYS A 55 8.35 -9.58 -0.10
CA CYS A 55 8.44 -9.41 1.35
C CYS A 55 9.08 -10.65 1.96
N THR A 56 10.07 -10.46 2.83
CA THR A 56 10.86 -11.55 3.42
C THR A 56 10.85 -11.46 4.93
N GLY A 57 10.92 -12.64 5.58
CA GLY A 57 11.24 -12.87 7.00
C GLY A 57 10.39 -12.10 8.02
N ASP A 58 10.68 -10.82 8.13
CA ASP A 58 10.16 -9.89 9.11
C ASP A 58 9.22 -8.84 8.49
N THR A 59 8.78 -9.07 7.25
CA THR A 59 7.86 -8.18 6.52
C THR A 59 6.77 -8.93 5.75
N TYR A 60 5.63 -8.27 5.55
CA TYR A 60 4.48 -8.81 4.82
C TYR A 60 3.78 -7.75 3.96
N SER A 61 2.94 -8.19 3.03
CA SER A 61 2.02 -7.35 2.24
C SER A 61 0.74 -8.14 2.01
N ASP A 62 -0.37 -7.64 2.56
CA ASP A 62 -1.68 -8.31 2.59
C ASP A 62 -2.69 -7.77 1.58
N GLN A 63 -2.28 -6.85 0.70
CA GLN A 63 -3.12 -6.28 -0.33
C GLN A 63 -2.34 -5.89 -1.59
N GLU A 64 -3.04 -5.85 -2.73
CA GLU A 64 -2.48 -5.29 -3.97
C GLU A 64 -2.37 -3.76 -3.87
N SER A 65 -1.17 -3.22 -4.11
CA SER A 65 -0.90 -1.79 -3.97
C SER A 65 0.09 -1.24 -4.98
N SER A 66 -0.11 0.00 -5.41
CA SER A 66 0.86 0.74 -6.26
C SER A 66 1.84 1.61 -5.46
N ARG A 67 1.67 1.66 -4.12
CA ARG A 67 2.39 2.62 -3.27
C ARG A 67 2.88 2.07 -1.94
N GLU A 68 2.35 0.94 -1.49
CA GLU A 68 2.69 0.41 -0.18
C GLU A 68 3.95 -0.47 -0.28
N PRO A 69 4.99 -0.17 0.51
CA PRO A 69 6.14 -1.04 0.66
C PRO A 69 5.79 -2.26 1.51
N CYS A 70 6.72 -3.20 1.66
CA CYS A 70 6.57 -4.29 2.60
C CYS A 70 6.44 -3.76 4.04
N ILE A 71 5.42 -4.23 4.75
CA ILE A 71 5.05 -3.78 6.08
C ILE A 71 5.82 -4.63 7.11
N PRO A 72 6.48 -4.04 8.12
CA PRO A 72 7.14 -4.81 9.16
C PRO A 72 6.13 -5.61 9.98
N CYS A 73 6.46 -6.86 10.27
CA CYS A 73 5.61 -7.74 11.06
C CYS A 73 5.47 -7.24 12.51
N THR A 74 4.29 -7.41 13.09
CA THR A 74 4.02 -7.14 14.50
C THR A 74 4.84 -8.06 15.40
N THR A 75 5.44 -7.50 16.45
CA THR A 75 6.06 -8.26 17.54
C THR A 75 5.09 -8.45 18.70
N CYS A 76 5.13 -9.64 19.31
CA CYS A 76 4.22 -10.00 20.39
C CYS A 76 4.77 -9.77 21.81
N ASP A 77 5.93 -9.16 22.00
CA ASP A 77 6.54 -8.86 23.31
C ASP A 77 6.27 -9.97 24.37
N ASP A 78 5.43 -9.71 25.38
CA ASP A 78 5.06 -10.65 26.45
C ASP A 78 3.84 -11.56 26.14
N ALA A 79 3.21 -11.38 24.99
CA ALA A 79 2.04 -12.15 24.54
C ALA A 79 2.41 -13.38 23.72
N GLU A 80 1.59 -14.43 23.82
CA GLU A 80 1.74 -15.64 23.03
C GLU A 80 1.51 -15.36 21.54
N VAL A 81 2.39 -15.87 20.67
CA VAL A 81 2.22 -15.81 19.22
C VAL A 81 1.21 -16.90 18.79
N LEU A 82 0.06 -16.49 18.26
CA LEU A 82 -0.97 -17.40 17.74
C LEU A 82 -0.71 -17.79 16.29
N GLN A 83 -0.15 -16.87 15.50
CA GLN A 83 0.24 -17.09 14.12
C GLN A 83 1.52 -16.33 13.82
N LEU A 84 2.48 -17.00 13.19
CA LEU A 84 3.72 -16.38 12.72
C LEU A 84 3.47 -15.55 11.46
N CYS A 85 4.25 -14.48 11.31
CA CYS A 85 4.26 -13.69 10.09
C CYS A 85 4.64 -14.53 8.86
N THR A 86 4.05 -14.19 7.72
CA THR A 86 4.43 -14.69 6.41
C THR A 86 4.59 -13.51 5.46
N SER A 87 5.09 -13.71 4.24
CA SER A 87 5.13 -12.63 3.25
C SER A 87 3.74 -12.03 2.93
N PHE A 88 2.65 -12.75 3.24
CA PHE A 88 1.27 -12.36 2.92
C PHE A 88 0.46 -11.92 4.14
N THR A 89 0.89 -12.25 5.36
CA THR A 89 0.07 -12.07 6.57
C THR A 89 0.93 -11.68 7.77
N ASP A 90 0.38 -10.79 8.60
CA ASP A 90 1.04 -10.35 9.83
C ASP A 90 1.08 -11.44 10.92
N THR A 91 1.94 -11.24 11.91
CA THR A 91 1.93 -11.97 13.17
C THR A 91 0.64 -11.68 13.94
N VAL A 92 0.00 -12.73 14.47
CA VAL A 92 -1.17 -12.59 15.35
C VAL A 92 -0.76 -12.88 16.79
N CYS A 93 -0.95 -11.93 17.69
CA CYS A 93 -0.65 -12.08 19.12
C CYS A 93 -1.92 -12.35 19.95
N GLN A 94 -1.80 -13.21 20.96
CA GLN A 94 -2.85 -13.46 21.93
C GLN A 94 -3.15 -12.18 22.71
N GLY A 95 -4.38 -11.68 22.62
CA GLY A 95 -4.81 -10.43 23.27
C GLY A 95 -4.66 -9.15 22.43
N LYS A 96 -4.03 -9.19 21.24
CA LYS A 96 -4.08 -8.11 20.22
C LYS A 96 -5.05 -8.50 19.09
N ALA A 97 -6.28 -8.87 19.43
CA ALA A 97 -7.33 -9.03 18.44
C ALA A 97 -8.43 -8.00 18.69
N ILE A 98 -8.15 -6.74 18.38
CA ILE A 98 -9.16 -5.78 17.87
C ILE A 98 -8.43 -4.55 17.30
N SER A 99 -8.14 -4.61 16.00
CA SER A 99 -8.08 -3.39 15.19
C SER A 99 -9.40 -2.61 15.42
N SER A 100 -9.24 -1.31 15.67
CA SER A 100 -10.21 -0.36 16.21
C SER A 100 -11.40 -0.03 15.27
N HIS A 101 -11.97 -1.02 14.58
CA HIS A 101 -13.22 -0.89 13.84
C HIS A 101 -14.39 -1.67 14.43
N VAL A 102 -14.14 -2.74 15.21
CA VAL A 102 -15.23 -3.54 15.80
C VAL A 102 -15.74 -2.93 17.11
N LEU A 103 -14.85 -2.36 17.95
CA LEU A 103 -15.25 -1.78 19.24
C LEU A 103 -16.18 -0.57 19.08
N VAL A 104 -15.97 0.25 18.04
CA VAL A 104 -16.81 1.44 17.77
C VAL A 104 -18.26 1.04 17.47
N ILE A 105 -18.48 -0.07 16.75
CA ILE A 105 -19.83 -0.57 16.41
C ILE A 105 -20.56 -1.04 17.68
N VAL A 106 -19.85 -1.74 18.58
CA VAL A 106 -20.45 -2.27 19.82
C VAL A 106 -20.79 -1.14 20.79
N THR A 107 -19.95 -0.11 20.91
CA THR A 107 -20.24 1.03 21.80
C THR A 107 -21.33 1.96 21.25
N CYS A 108 -21.45 2.11 19.93
CA CYS A 108 -22.43 3.01 19.32
C CYS A 108 -23.86 2.44 19.43
N THR A 109 -24.03 1.13 19.31
CA THR A 109 -25.35 0.47 19.45
C THR A 109 -25.87 0.45 20.89
N LEU A 110 -24.98 0.35 21.90
CA LEU A 110 -25.36 0.37 23.32
C LEU A 110 -25.70 1.78 23.84
N SER A 111 -25.24 2.84 23.17
CA SER A 111 -25.51 4.22 23.58
C SER A 111 -26.92 4.71 23.20
N PHE A 112 -27.54 4.09 22.20
CA PHE A 112 -28.86 4.49 21.69
C PHE A 112 -30.05 3.86 22.42
N THR A 113 -29.86 2.73 23.11
CA THR A 113 -30.95 2.03 23.82
C THR A 113 -31.21 2.54 25.23
N SER A 114 -30.38 3.45 25.76
CA SER A 114 -30.54 4.01 27.12
C SER A 114 -31.30 5.35 27.16
N LYS A 115 -31.88 5.77 26.02
CA LYS A 115 -32.64 7.01 25.91
C LYS A 115 -33.92 6.81 25.08
N LEU A 116 -34.72 5.82 25.50
CA LEU A 116 -36.16 5.80 25.25
C LEU A 116 -36.88 5.34 26.52
#